data_AF-A0A975CJU3-F1
#
_entry.id   AF-A0A975CJU3-F1
#
_cell.length_a   1.000
_cell.length_b   1.000
_cell.length_c   1.000
_cell.angle_alpha   90.00
_cell.angle_beta   90.00
_cell.angle_gamma   90.00
#
_symmetry.space_group_name_H-M   'P 1'
#
loop_
_entity.id
_entity.type
_entity.pdbx_description
1 polymer ?
#
loop_
_entity_poly.entity_id
_entity_poly.type
_entity_poly.pdbx_seq_one_letter_code
_entity_poly.pdbx_strand_id
1 'polypeptide(L)' 'MRKTNRKKGGTNQINSLEVMTRERILKMQILESEGFIRFLYDNKSKHYIIFNGKYNASFYSKFYQTAERYFKHLISQ' A
#
# COMPACT_ATOMS: atom_id res chain seq x y z
N MET A 1 43.38 -7.16 23.26
CA MET A 1 42.10 -6.52 23.59
C MET A 1 41.30 -6.28 22.30
N ARG A 2 39.98 -6.56 22.37
CA ARG A 2 38.84 -6.13 21.53
C ARG A 2 38.74 -6.59 20.05
N LYS A 3 37.76 -7.50 19.86
CA LYS A 3 36.96 -7.79 18.66
C LYS A 3 36.18 -6.54 18.20
N THR A 4 35.84 -6.44 16.90
CA THR A 4 34.48 -6.72 16.39
C THR A 4 34.34 -6.55 14.87
N ASN A 5 33.95 -7.66 14.22
CA ASN A 5 33.12 -7.71 13.03
C ASN A 5 31.75 -7.04 13.30
N ARG A 6 31.14 -6.40 12.28
CA ARG A 6 29.92 -6.90 11.59
C ARG A 6 29.30 -5.82 10.68
N LYS A 7 29.15 -6.18 9.40
CA LYS A 7 28.18 -5.58 8.46
C LYS A 7 26.74 -5.90 8.92
N LYS A 8 25.82 -5.05 8.44
CA LYS A 8 24.35 -5.19 8.35
C LYS A 8 23.54 -4.80 9.58
N GLY A 9 22.91 -3.62 9.47
CA GLY A 9 21.60 -3.36 10.06
C GLY A 9 20.75 -2.72 8.97
N GLY A 10 20.04 -3.55 8.19
CA GLY A 10 19.02 -3.06 7.27
C GLY A 10 18.02 -2.24 8.07
N THR A 11 17.65 -1.09 7.55
CA THR A 11 16.45 -0.41 8.04
C THR A 11 15.30 -1.36 7.75
N ASN A 12 14.89 -2.09 8.80
CA ASN A 12 13.56 -2.62 8.92
C ASN A 12 12.62 -1.44 8.68
N GLN A 13 12.17 -1.28 7.44
CA GLN A 13 10.94 -0.57 7.17
C GLN A 13 9.89 -1.40 7.87
N ILE A 14 9.57 -0.96 9.08
CA ILE A 14 8.40 -1.42 9.81
C ILE A 14 7.25 -1.13 8.86
N ASN A 15 6.82 -2.17 8.14
CA ASN A 15 5.50 -2.22 7.53
C ASN A 15 4.55 -2.07 8.70
N SER A 16 4.21 -0.83 9.03
CA SER A 16 3.03 -0.57 9.83
C SER A 16 1.89 -1.13 9.00
N LEU A 17 1.48 -2.35 9.34
CA LEU A 17 0.25 -2.97 8.85
C LEU A 17 -0.88 -2.14 9.43
N GLU A 18 -1.05 -0.94 8.90
CA GLU A 18 -2.09 -0.04 9.32
C GLU A 18 -3.39 -0.66 8.86
N VAL A 19 -4.24 -0.99 9.83
CA VAL A 19 -5.55 -1.57 9.55
C VAL A 19 -6.36 -0.54 8.77
N MET A 20 -6.64 -0.84 7.50
CA MET A 20 -7.47 -0.01 6.62
C MET A 20 -8.93 -0.11 7.04
N THR A 21 -9.38 0.84 7.85
CA THR A 21 -10.81 0.96 8.21
C THR A 21 -11.59 1.70 7.12
N ARG A 22 -12.91 1.46 7.06
CA ARG A 22 -13.81 2.19 6.16
C ARG A 22 -13.70 3.71 6.32
N GLU A 23 -13.62 4.18 7.57
CA GLU A 23 -13.46 5.61 7.87
C GLU A 23 -12.14 6.17 7.32
N ARG A 24 -11.05 5.41 7.41
CA ARG A 24 -9.77 5.82 6.86
C ARG A 24 -9.83 5.90 5.33
N ILE A 25 -10.42 4.89 4.70
CA ILE A 25 -10.61 4.85 3.24
C ILE A 25 -11.42 6.07 2.76
N LEU A 26 -12.46 6.47 3.50
CA LEU A 26 -13.27 7.66 3.15
C LEU A 26 -12.49 8.98 3.24
N LYS A 27 -11.40 9.04 4.01
CA LYS A 27 -10.53 10.21 4.10
C LYS A 27 -9.46 10.24 2.99
N MET A 28 -9.31 9.16 2.22
CA MET A 28 -8.36 9.08 1.11
C MET A 28 -8.99 9.65 -0.17
N GLN A 29 -8.14 10.14 -1.07
CA GLN A 29 -8.59 10.52 -2.39
C GLN A 29 -8.81 9.26 -3.23
N ILE A 30 -10.01 9.09 -3.77
CA ILE A 30 -10.30 8.02 -4.73
C ILE A 30 -9.81 8.48 -6.11
N LEU A 31 -8.88 7.72 -6.69
CA LEU A 31 -8.39 7.95 -8.05
C LEU A 31 -9.28 7.22 -9.06
N GLU A 32 -9.59 5.94 -8.80
CA GLU A 32 -10.43 5.10 -9.66
C GLU A 32 -11.22 4.08 -8.82
N SER A 33 -12.39 3.64 -9.31
CA SER A 33 -13.25 2.68 -8.60
C SER A 33 -13.96 1.76 -9.59
N GLU A 34 -13.64 0.46 -9.51
CA GLU A 34 -14.30 -0.61 -10.25
C GLU A 34 -14.98 -1.55 -9.24
N GLY A 35 -16.30 -1.44 -9.08
CA GLY A 35 -17.12 -2.27 -8.19
C GLY A 35 -16.61 -2.37 -6.74
N PHE A 36 -15.81 -3.40 -6.45
CA PHE A 36 -15.21 -3.69 -5.15
C PHE A 36 -13.72 -3.33 -5.03
N ILE A 37 -13.08 -2.92 -6.12
CA ILE A 37 -11.66 -2.55 -6.16
C ILE A 37 -11.56 -1.04 -6.28
N ARG A 38 -10.81 -0.42 -5.37
CA ARG A 38 -10.59 1.03 -5.35
C ARG A 38 -9.12 1.34 -5.44
N PHE A 39 -8.77 2.27 -6.32
CA PHE A 39 -7.45 2.88 -6.37
C PHE A 39 -7.52 4.19 -5.59
N LEU A 40 -6.77 4.26 -4.48
CA LEU A 40 -6.76 5.36 -3.53
C LEU A 40 -5.37 6.00 -3.44
N TYR A 41 -5.35 7.27 -3.03
CA TYR A 41 -4.14 7.98 -2.61
C TYR A 41 -4.28 8.51 -1.19
N ASP A 42 -3.32 8.13 -0.33
CA ASP A 42 -3.20 8.66 1.03
C ASP A 42 -2.17 9.79 1.04
N ASN A 43 -2.66 11.03 1.12
CA ASN A 43 -1.81 12.20 1.14
C ASN A 43 -0.88 12.28 2.36
N LYS A 44 -1.27 11.68 3.49
CA LYS A 44 -0.48 11.69 4.73
C LYS A 44 0.75 10.81 4.60
N SER A 45 0.56 9.58 4.12
CA SER A 45 1.64 8.60 3.96
C SER A 45 2.34 8.68 2.61
N LYS A 46 1.78 9.42 1.64
CA LYS A 46 2.25 9.50 0.24
C LYS A 46 2.28 8.13 -0.45
N HIS A 47 1.31 7.27 -0.12
CA HIS A 47 1.16 5.95 -0.75
C HIS A 47 -0.06 5.90 -1.67
N TYR A 48 0.12 5.14 -2.74
CA TYR A 48 -0.92 4.63 -3.62
C TYR A 48 -1.39 3.29 -3.07
N ILE A 49 -2.70 3.14 -2.93
CA ILE A 49 -3.31 2.02 -2.22
C ILE A 49 -4.39 1.41 -3.10
N ILE A 50 -4.31 0.11 -3.35
CA ILE A 50 -5.35 -0.63 -4.04
C ILE A 50 -6.11 -1.45 -3.00
N PHE A 51 -7.33 -1.03 -2.69
CA PHE A 51 -8.21 -1.74 -1.78
C PHE A 51 -9.10 -2.71 -2.56
N ASN A 52 -9.07 -3.99 -2.21
CA ASN A 52 -9.96 -5.01 -2.75
C ASN A 52 -10.96 -5.43 -1.67
N GLY A 53 -12.19 -4.94 -1.79
CA GLY A 53 -13.28 -5.19 -0.85
C GLY A 53 -13.78 -6.63 -0.85
N LYS A 54 -13.59 -7.40 -1.93
CA LYS A 54 -14.01 -8.81 -2.01
C LYS A 54 -13.17 -9.68 -1.07
N TYR A 55 -11.87 -9.43 -1.00
CA TYR A 55 -10.93 -10.20 -0.18
C TYR A 55 -10.52 -9.46 1.11
N ASN A 56 -11.08 -8.27 1.35
CA ASN A 56 -10.68 -7.35 2.41
C ASN A 56 -9.15 -7.16 2.47
N ALA A 57 -8.53 -7.02 1.30
CA ALA A 57 -7.08 -6.97 1.13
C ALA A 57 -6.66 -5.61 0.58
N SER A 58 -5.44 -5.18 0.91
CA SER A 58 -4.88 -3.91 0.43
C SER A 58 -3.46 -4.10 -0.07
N PHE A 59 -3.18 -3.55 -1.26
CA PHE A 59 -1.84 -3.40 -1.78
C PHE A 59 -1.37 -1.95 -1.63
N TYR A 60 -0.11 -1.74 -1.25
CA TYR A 60 0.47 -0.43 -0.99
C TYR A 60 1.72 -0.23 -1.85
N SER A 61 1.88 0.97 -2.42
CA SER A 61 3.06 1.34 -3.19
C SER A 61 3.34 2.83 -3.05
N LYS A 62 4.63 3.20 -3.02
CA LYS A 62 5.05 4.62 -3.18
C LYS A 62 5.05 5.07 -4.63
N PHE A 63 5.07 4.14 -5.57
CA PHE A 63 5.17 4.42 -7.00
C PHE A 63 3.81 4.22 -7.68
N TYR A 64 3.35 5.26 -8.37
CA TYR A 64 2.08 5.28 -9.10
C TYR A 64 2.02 4.16 -10.13
N GLN A 65 3.05 4.00 -10.96
CA GLN A 65 3.07 3.04 -12.06
C GLN A 65 2.93 1.59 -11.57
N THR A 66 3.49 1.28 -10.39
CA THR A 66 3.38 -0.06 -9.81
C THR A 66 1.97 -0.31 -9.29
N ALA A 67 1.36 0.68 -8.63
CA ALA A 67 -0.02 0.59 -8.15
C ALA A 67 -1.01 0.50 -9.32
N GLU A 68 -0.83 1.32 -10.34
CA GLU A 68 -1.68 1.34 -11.54
C GLU A 68 -1.64 0.00 -12.29
N ARG A 69 -0.44 -0.56 -12.50
CA ARG A 69 -0.29 -1.87 -13.14
C ARG A 69 -1.00 -2.98 -12.34
N TYR A 70 -0.87 -2.95 -11.01
CA TYR A 70 -1.53 -3.92 -10.15
C TYR A 70 -3.06 -3.74 -10.17
N PHE A 71 -3.56 -2.50 -10.13
CA PHE A 71 -4.98 -2.20 -10.26
C PHE A 71 -5.56 -2.72 -11.58
N LYS A 72 -4.93 -2.38 -12.71
CA LYS A 72 -5.33 -2.84 -14.05
C LYS A 72 -5.39 -4.37 -14.14
N HIS A 73 -4.41 -5.05 -13.55
CA HIS A 73 -4.41 -6.52 -13.48
C HIS A 73 -5.61 -7.06 -12.70
N LEU A 74 -5.94 -6.47 -11.55
CA LEU A 74 -7.06 -6.92 -10.72
C LEU A 74 -8.44 -6.69 -11.36
N ILE A 75 -8.63 -5.58 -12.07
CA ILE A 75 -9.93 -5.27 -12.72
C ILE A 75 -10.13 -6.02 -14.04
N SER A 76 -9.06 -6.57 -14.61
CA SER A 76 -9.12 -7.39 -15.83
C SER A 76 -9.47 -8.86 -15.60
N GLN A 77 -9.48 -9.31 -14.33
CA GLN A 77 -9.84 -10.67 -13.92
C GLN A 77 -11.35 -10.80 -13.71
#